data_AF-A0A937NDR7-F1
#
_entry.id   AF-A0A937NDR7-F1
#
_cell.length_a   1.000
_cell.length_b   1.000
_cell.length_c   1.000
_cell.angle_alpha   90.00
_cell.angle_beta   90.00
_cell.angle_gamma   90.00
#
_symmetry.space_group_name_H-M   'P 1'
#
loop_
_entity.id
_entity.type
_entity.pdbx_description
1 polymer ?
#
loop_
_entity_poly.entity_id
_entity_poly.type
_entity_poly.pdbx_seq_one_letter_code
_entity_poly.pdbx_strand_id
1 'polypeptide(L)'
;MPGRSNRLSIALTAAVVMLAATCAHAESFTLELKRLATSPSSPEESVFRSTYPQSFYMRSGMGTYSQPGGEVPNFSTVIKKEPSKYQTDKPFRGVAKLGSQHFGFVLDTAAKEKDKSDKDKEEKEKPSGKKREFEIVRYNRLLFDLNHNGDLTDDEVIAAKEPRGTSRQSNYANYAFPRVDLTIETDGVEMEYAFNFSVYSYGSTSYSYASASLNAAAYRDGQVTLDGEKKRIVLVDYNSNGRFDDGWSIDPRTHYSGGGVYPKKGDMIFVAPDANVTSGSSPTTNDSQQYLSKLVNVEGSLFDIKVSPAGDKLTLTPSSIPVGQVTNPNKGYRAVVYSDIGLIKISGDDSGKATLPEGKWKLASYTIDRTGFVEEKKEKEKEEEATSLLDTLSAALTQNQRASRPRSTRISAYGTDSYVAVKVRGGETVEFPFGPPYTPKVTVSHGAGSSTASLGMSLIGSGGERCSGIYVNGSRPPSPAFTITDPDGKEVQTGNFEYG
;
A
#
# COMPACT_ATOMS: atom_id res chain seq x y z
N MET A 1 70.47 47.60 3.29
CA MET A 1 70.67 46.15 3.53
C MET A 1 69.42 45.61 4.21
N PRO A 2 68.86 44.49 3.73
CA PRO A 2 67.54 43.98 4.12
C PRO A 2 67.63 42.89 5.20
N GLY A 3 66.47 42.60 5.82
CA GLY A 3 66.10 41.22 6.13
C GLY A 3 65.87 40.90 7.61
N ARG A 4 64.60 40.73 8.00
CA ARG A 4 63.94 39.41 8.09
C ARG A 4 62.56 39.58 8.73
N SER A 5 61.52 39.31 7.96
CA SER A 5 60.16 39.14 8.48
C SER A 5 59.97 37.68 8.90
N ASN A 6 59.47 37.50 10.12
CA ASN A 6 59.04 36.21 10.64
C ASN A 6 57.70 35.84 10.00
N ARG A 7 57.69 34.81 9.14
CA ARG A 7 56.46 34.09 8.79
C ARG A 7 56.48 32.76 9.53
N LEU A 8 55.58 32.64 10.50
CA LEU A 8 55.25 31.40 11.17
C LEU A 8 54.36 30.58 10.23
N SER A 9 54.90 29.54 9.63
CA SER A 9 54.14 28.57 8.84
C SER A 9 53.54 27.54 9.78
N ILE A 10 52.23 27.65 10.05
CA ILE A 10 51.44 26.59 10.69
C ILE A 10 51.14 25.58 9.58
N ALA A 11 51.83 24.44 9.60
CA ALA A 11 51.51 23.29 8.77
C ALA A 11 50.28 22.59 9.36
N LEU A 12 49.12 22.73 8.70
CA LEU A 12 47.95 21.90 8.97
C LEU A 12 48.20 20.54 8.31
N THR A 13 48.55 19.53 9.12
CA THR A 13 48.63 18.14 8.67
C THR A 13 47.20 17.63 8.48
N ALA A 14 46.72 17.61 7.24
CA ALA A 14 45.48 16.94 6.89
C ALA A 14 45.68 15.42 7.07
N ALA A 15 45.19 14.88 8.19
CA ALA A 15 45.08 13.44 8.38
C ALA A 15 43.98 12.92 7.46
N VAL A 16 44.36 12.43 6.28
CA VAL A 16 43.50 11.61 5.43
C VAL A 16 43.30 10.29 6.15
N VAL A 17 42.19 10.17 6.88
CA VAL A 17 41.70 8.87 7.35
C VAL A 17 41.23 8.12 6.11
N MET A 18 42.11 7.30 5.53
CA MET A 18 41.68 6.24 4.62
C MET A 18 40.89 5.23 5.45
N LEU A 19 39.57 5.43 5.54
CA LEU A 19 38.66 4.33 5.84
C LEU A 19 38.92 3.27 4.79
N ALA A 20 39.52 2.16 5.21
CA ALA A 20 39.58 0.96 4.40
C ALA A 20 38.13 0.62 4.03
N ALA A 21 37.77 0.82 2.77
CA ALA A 21 36.53 0.32 2.23
C ALA A 21 36.60 -1.20 2.34
N THR A 22 36.01 -1.75 3.40
CA THR A 22 35.65 -3.17 3.43
C THR A 22 34.86 -3.39 2.16
N CYS A 23 35.41 -4.13 1.20
CA CYS A 23 34.72 -4.48 -0.03
C CYS A 23 33.41 -5.12 0.40
N ALA A 24 32.31 -4.38 0.30
CA ALA A 24 31.01 -4.89 0.67
C ALA A 24 30.74 -6.06 -0.29
N HIS A 25 30.73 -7.27 0.25
CA HIS A 25 30.55 -8.49 -0.52
C HIS A 25 29.05 -8.72 -0.73
N ALA A 26 28.70 -9.42 -1.82
CA ALA A 26 27.33 -9.88 -1.99
C ALA A 26 26.97 -10.83 -0.84
N GLU A 27 25.88 -10.54 -0.13
CA GLU A 27 25.37 -11.39 0.94
C GLU A 27 24.13 -12.14 0.47
N SER A 28 24.23 -13.47 0.43
CA SER A 28 23.09 -14.36 0.22
C SER A 28 22.66 -15.00 1.52
N PHE A 29 21.36 -15.00 1.79
CA PHE A 29 20.79 -15.60 3.00
C PHE A 29 19.43 -16.24 2.70
N THR A 30 19.00 -17.10 3.62
CA THR A 30 17.72 -17.82 3.54
C THR A 30 16.63 -17.11 4.31
N LEU A 31 15.39 -17.21 3.82
CA LEU A 31 14.21 -16.69 4.51
C LEU A 31 13.22 -17.81 4.79
N GLU A 32 12.75 -17.86 6.03
CA GLU A 32 11.75 -18.82 6.48
C GLU A 32 10.35 -18.34 6.12
N LEU A 33 9.50 -19.26 5.67
CA LEU A 33 8.08 -18.98 5.49
C LEU A 33 7.40 -18.89 6.86
N LYS A 34 6.75 -17.77 7.15
CA LYS A 34 5.91 -17.56 8.32
C LYS A 34 4.46 -17.48 7.87
N ARG A 35 3.58 -18.25 8.53
CA ARG A 35 2.14 -18.20 8.28
C ARG A 35 1.49 -17.21 9.22
N LEU A 36 0.67 -16.33 8.67
CA LEU A 36 -0.15 -15.40 9.42
C LEU A 36 -1.28 -16.19 10.10
N ALA A 37 -1.59 -15.83 11.35
CA ALA A 37 -2.74 -16.40 12.06
C ALA A 37 -4.07 -15.93 11.43
N THR A 38 -5.23 -16.36 11.94
CA THR A 38 -6.51 -15.77 11.50
C THR A 38 -6.68 -14.33 12.00
N SER A 39 -6.14 -14.02 13.18
CA SER A 39 -6.18 -12.68 13.79
C SER A 39 -4.76 -12.17 13.98
N PRO A 40 -4.49 -10.86 13.83
CA PRO A 40 -3.18 -10.33 14.12
C PRO A 40 -2.84 -10.56 15.61
N SER A 41 -1.69 -11.19 15.84
CA SER A 41 -1.14 -11.41 17.18
C SER A 41 -0.31 -10.21 17.66
N SER A 42 0.14 -9.36 16.74
CA SER A 42 0.90 -8.14 17.03
C SER A 42 0.58 -7.00 16.05
N PRO A 43 0.87 -5.73 16.41
CA PRO A 43 0.80 -4.60 15.49
C PRO A 43 1.68 -4.79 14.25
N GLU A 44 2.88 -5.35 14.41
CA GLU A 44 3.78 -5.65 13.30
C GLU A 44 3.13 -6.60 12.27
N GLU A 45 2.49 -7.67 12.74
CA GLU A 45 1.81 -8.63 11.88
C GLU A 45 0.69 -7.97 11.05
N SER A 46 0.08 -6.88 11.55
CA SER A 46 -0.93 -6.12 10.80
C SER A 46 -0.37 -5.45 9.55
N VAL A 47 0.91 -5.08 9.56
CA VAL A 47 1.60 -4.48 8.41
C VAL A 47 1.83 -5.54 7.34
N PHE A 48 2.26 -6.74 7.73
CA PHE A 48 2.48 -7.85 6.79
C PHE A 48 1.17 -8.43 6.23
N ARG A 49 0.04 -8.21 6.91
CA ARG A 49 -1.31 -8.54 6.42
C ARG A 49 -1.89 -7.54 5.45
N SER A 50 -1.28 -6.36 5.32
CA SER A 50 -1.80 -5.28 4.48
C SER A 50 -1.45 -5.56 3.01
N THR A 51 -1.94 -6.69 2.47
CA THR A 51 -1.71 -7.15 1.10
C THR A 51 -2.83 -6.71 0.16
N TYR A 52 -2.51 -6.63 -1.11
CA TYR A 52 -3.45 -6.43 -2.20
C TYR A 52 -4.01 -7.79 -2.66
N PRO A 53 -5.35 -7.99 -2.59
CA PRO A 53 -5.93 -9.28 -2.92
C PRO A 53 -6.03 -9.52 -4.42
N GLN A 54 -6.03 -10.80 -4.81
CA GLN A 54 -6.69 -11.21 -6.05
C GLN A 54 -8.20 -11.08 -5.86
N SER A 55 -8.86 -10.35 -6.76
CA SER A 55 -10.29 -10.01 -6.63
C SER A 55 -11.11 -10.62 -7.76
N PHE A 56 -12.22 -11.27 -7.40
CA PHE A 56 -13.11 -11.98 -8.31
C PHE A 56 -14.51 -11.42 -8.20
N TYR A 57 -15.21 -11.23 -9.33
CA TYR A 57 -16.56 -10.66 -9.33
C TYR A 57 -17.55 -11.52 -10.10
N MET A 58 -18.74 -11.68 -9.54
CA MET A 58 -19.88 -12.30 -10.21
C MET A 58 -21.11 -11.41 -10.03
N ARG A 59 -21.71 -10.94 -11.13
CA ARG A 59 -22.96 -10.19 -11.09
C ARG A 59 -24.11 -11.11 -11.48
N SER A 60 -25.16 -11.18 -10.67
CA SER A 60 -26.31 -12.03 -10.96
C SER A 60 -26.93 -11.70 -12.32
N GLY A 61 -27.09 -12.71 -13.16
CA GLY A 61 -27.59 -12.58 -14.53
C GLY A 61 -26.55 -12.21 -15.59
N MET A 62 -25.29 -11.99 -15.18
CA MET A 62 -24.14 -11.92 -16.10
C MET A 62 -23.10 -12.95 -15.67
N GLY A 63 -22.29 -13.45 -16.60
CA GLY A 63 -21.21 -14.40 -16.28
C GLY A 63 -20.22 -13.83 -15.25
N THR A 64 -19.36 -14.71 -14.71
CA THR A 64 -18.25 -14.32 -13.84
C THR A 64 -17.26 -13.45 -14.62
N TYR A 65 -16.91 -12.30 -14.06
CA TYR A 65 -15.82 -11.46 -14.57
C TYR A 65 -14.71 -11.49 -13.51
N SER A 66 -13.64 -12.21 -13.80
CA SER A 66 -12.38 -11.97 -13.12
C SER A 66 -11.87 -10.59 -13.56
N GLN A 67 -11.35 -9.80 -12.62
CA GLN A 67 -10.53 -8.62 -12.93
C GLN A 67 -9.06 -8.97 -12.68
N PRO A 68 -8.33 -9.58 -13.64
CA PRO A 68 -6.88 -9.65 -13.54
C PRO A 68 -6.22 -8.90 -14.69
N GLY A 69 -5.15 -8.17 -14.36
CA GLY A 69 -4.21 -7.61 -15.33
C GLY A 69 -3.32 -8.68 -15.99
N GLY A 70 -3.90 -9.81 -16.40
CA GLY A 70 -3.23 -10.94 -17.05
C GLY A 70 -4.23 -11.95 -17.63
N GLU A 71 -3.77 -12.80 -18.56
CA GLU A 71 -4.58 -13.89 -19.13
C GLU A 71 -4.85 -14.97 -18.06
N VAL A 72 -5.96 -14.86 -17.35
CA VAL A 72 -6.45 -15.93 -16.48
C VAL A 72 -7.28 -16.89 -17.34
N PRO A 73 -6.96 -18.19 -17.33
CA PRO A 73 -7.67 -19.19 -18.12
C PRO A 73 -9.13 -19.31 -17.66
N ASN A 74 -10.00 -19.76 -18.58
CA ASN A 74 -11.40 -20.03 -18.25
C ASN A 74 -11.50 -21.16 -17.21
N PHE A 75 -12.47 -21.07 -16.29
CA PHE A 75 -12.67 -22.08 -15.24
C PHE A 75 -12.70 -23.53 -15.77
N SER A 76 -13.43 -23.80 -16.87
CA SER A 76 -13.54 -25.13 -17.48
C SER A 76 -12.24 -25.65 -18.13
N THR A 77 -11.27 -24.76 -18.35
CA THR A 77 -9.94 -25.19 -18.82
C THR A 77 -9.07 -25.70 -17.68
N VAL A 78 -9.31 -25.22 -16.46
CA VAL A 78 -8.61 -25.64 -15.23
C VAL A 78 -9.33 -26.83 -14.58
N ILE A 79 -10.64 -26.70 -14.33
CA ILE A 79 -11.44 -27.74 -13.67
C ILE A 79 -12.05 -28.71 -14.71
N LYS A 80 -11.80 -30.00 -14.51
CA LYS A 80 -12.29 -31.11 -15.34
C LYS A 80 -13.41 -31.89 -14.67
N LYS A 81 -13.47 -31.89 -13.34
CA LYS A 81 -14.49 -32.61 -12.58
C LYS A 81 -15.06 -31.74 -11.48
N GLU A 82 -16.38 -31.58 -11.51
CA GLU A 82 -17.17 -30.84 -10.51
C GLU A 82 -18.09 -31.82 -9.76
N PRO A 83 -18.55 -31.47 -8.54
CA PRO A 83 -19.64 -32.18 -7.89
C PRO A 83 -20.86 -32.29 -8.81
N SER A 84 -21.56 -33.43 -8.76
CA SER A 84 -22.76 -33.66 -9.58
C SER A 84 -23.89 -32.67 -9.30
N LYS A 85 -23.88 -32.02 -8.12
CA LYS A 85 -24.84 -30.99 -7.72
C LYS A 85 -24.24 -30.02 -6.69
N TYR A 86 -24.48 -28.73 -6.91
CA TYR A 86 -24.27 -27.66 -5.93
C TYR A 86 -25.55 -27.38 -5.13
N GLN A 87 -25.41 -26.75 -3.96
CA GLN A 87 -26.55 -26.42 -3.11
C GLN A 87 -27.28 -25.16 -3.57
N THR A 88 -26.57 -24.21 -4.18
CA THR A 88 -27.18 -23.09 -4.92
C THR A 88 -27.29 -23.39 -6.41
N ASP A 89 -28.30 -22.79 -7.04
CA ASP A 89 -28.46 -22.70 -8.51
C ASP A 89 -27.46 -21.74 -9.15
N LYS A 90 -26.79 -20.89 -8.36
CA LYS A 90 -25.85 -19.85 -8.82
C LYS A 90 -24.50 -19.96 -8.11
N PRO A 91 -23.78 -21.09 -8.23
CA PRO A 91 -22.44 -21.21 -7.64
C PRO A 91 -21.48 -20.20 -8.28
N PHE A 92 -20.64 -19.57 -7.46
CA PHE A 92 -19.67 -18.59 -7.92
C PHE A 92 -18.33 -19.27 -8.18
N ARG A 93 -18.02 -19.46 -9.46
CA ARG A 93 -16.78 -20.08 -9.95
C ARG A 93 -15.69 -19.03 -10.23
N GLY A 94 -14.43 -19.39 -10.00
CA GLY A 94 -13.30 -18.56 -10.39
C GLY A 94 -11.99 -19.35 -10.47
N VAL A 95 -10.95 -18.68 -10.95
CA VAL A 95 -9.60 -19.23 -11.06
C VAL A 95 -8.63 -18.26 -10.40
N ALA A 96 -7.92 -18.72 -9.38
CA ALA A 96 -6.85 -17.98 -8.73
C ALA A 96 -5.50 -18.33 -9.37
N LYS A 97 -4.60 -17.36 -9.51
CA LYS A 97 -3.21 -17.62 -9.92
C LYS A 97 -2.35 -17.71 -8.67
N LEU A 98 -1.69 -18.85 -8.44
CA LEU A 98 -0.76 -19.02 -7.32
C LEU A 98 0.54 -19.63 -7.85
N GLY A 99 1.65 -18.92 -7.65
CA GLY A 99 2.93 -19.22 -8.26
C GLY A 99 2.84 -19.20 -9.79
N SER A 100 3.24 -20.30 -10.41
CA SER A 100 3.16 -20.54 -11.86
C SER A 100 1.89 -21.33 -12.25
N GLN A 101 1.01 -21.62 -11.30
CA GLN A 101 -0.15 -22.50 -11.44
C GLN A 101 -1.50 -21.73 -11.38
N HIS A 102 -2.57 -22.40 -11.78
CA HIS A 102 -3.94 -21.86 -11.80
C HIS A 102 -4.88 -22.80 -11.05
N PHE A 103 -5.50 -22.30 -9.99
CA PHE A 103 -6.33 -23.08 -9.08
C PHE A 103 -7.80 -22.72 -9.28
N GLY A 104 -8.64 -23.70 -9.60
CA GLY A 104 -10.08 -23.48 -9.68
C GLY A 104 -10.72 -23.47 -8.30
N PHE A 105 -11.74 -22.62 -8.13
CA PHE A 105 -12.56 -22.60 -6.92
C PHE A 105 -14.04 -22.41 -7.24
N VAL A 106 -14.89 -22.89 -6.33
CA VAL A 106 -16.33 -22.67 -6.35
C VAL A 106 -16.83 -22.29 -4.97
N LEU A 107 -17.52 -21.16 -4.89
CA LEU A 107 -18.29 -20.75 -3.74
C LEU A 107 -19.73 -21.26 -3.87
N ASP A 108 -20.21 -21.94 -2.84
CA ASP A 108 -21.53 -22.56 -2.74
C ASP A 108 -22.21 -22.20 -1.42
N THR A 109 -23.47 -22.58 -1.24
CA THR A 109 -24.21 -22.43 0.01
C THR A 109 -24.22 -23.74 0.79
N ALA A 110 -24.43 -23.68 2.10
CA ALA A 110 -24.84 -24.84 2.89
C ALA A 110 -26.17 -25.37 2.36
N ALA A 111 -26.42 -26.67 2.57
CA ALA A 111 -27.73 -27.23 2.31
C ALA A 111 -28.76 -26.43 3.11
N LYS A 112 -29.88 -26.05 2.48
CA LYS A 112 -31.00 -25.50 3.23
C LYS A 112 -31.42 -26.57 4.24
N GLU A 113 -31.17 -26.35 5.52
CA GLU A 113 -31.96 -27.04 6.53
C GLU A 113 -33.40 -26.78 6.14
N LYS A 114 -34.18 -27.84 5.93
CA LYS A 114 -35.61 -27.71 5.66
C LYS A 114 -36.22 -27.15 6.94
N ASP A 115 -36.17 -25.83 7.09
CA ASP A 115 -36.88 -25.12 8.13
C ASP A 115 -38.35 -25.51 7.96
N LYS A 116 -38.86 -26.26 8.94
CA LYS A 116 -40.22 -26.80 8.92
C LYS A 116 -41.30 -25.70 8.90
N SER A 117 -40.93 -24.43 8.93
CA SER A 117 -41.83 -23.27 8.89
C SER A 117 -42.23 -22.80 7.49
N ASP A 118 -41.55 -23.23 6.42
CA ASP A 118 -41.88 -22.77 5.06
C ASP A 118 -42.92 -23.65 4.33
N LYS A 119 -43.31 -24.79 4.93
CA LYS A 119 -44.39 -25.63 4.37
C LYS A 119 -45.78 -24.98 4.38
N ASP A 120 -45.98 -23.89 5.13
CA ASP A 120 -47.28 -23.21 5.21
C ASP A 120 -47.41 -21.97 4.31
N LYS A 121 -46.38 -21.64 3.51
CA LYS A 121 -46.41 -20.46 2.62
C LYS A 121 -46.50 -20.77 1.13
N GLU A 122 -46.45 -22.03 0.72
CA GLU A 122 -46.38 -22.38 -0.71
C GLU A 122 -47.71 -22.33 -1.46
N GLU A 123 -48.83 -21.95 -0.82
CA GLU A 123 -50.16 -22.04 -1.48
C GLU A 123 -50.97 -20.74 -1.64
N LYS A 124 -50.45 -19.55 -1.32
CA LYS A 124 -51.19 -18.29 -1.59
C LYS A 124 -50.29 -17.11 -1.98
N GLU A 125 -49.87 -17.04 -3.24
CA GLU A 125 -49.55 -15.74 -3.85
C GLU A 125 -50.26 -15.56 -5.20
N LYS A 126 -51.32 -14.74 -5.16
CA LYS A 126 -51.84 -14.01 -6.32
C LYS A 126 -50.82 -12.95 -6.75
N PRO A 127 -50.79 -12.55 -8.04
CA PRO A 127 -49.83 -11.60 -8.57
C PRO A 127 -50.17 -10.18 -8.09
N SER A 128 -49.62 -9.76 -6.96
CA SER A 128 -49.50 -8.33 -6.63
C SER A 128 -48.13 -7.85 -7.12
N GLY A 129 -48.07 -6.69 -7.78
CA GLY A 129 -46.89 -6.13 -8.45
C GLY A 129 -45.74 -5.71 -7.54
N LYS A 130 -45.26 -6.61 -6.67
CA LYS A 130 -44.03 -6.43 -5.90
C LYS A 130 -42.84 -6.52 -6.84
N LYS A 131 -42.01 -5.47 -6.84
CA LYS A 131 -40.68 -5.47 -7.47
C LYS A 131 -39.93 -6.72 -6.98
N ARG A 132 -39.41 -7.54 -7.90
CA ARG A 132 -38.53 -8.68 -7.56
C ARG A 132 -37.30 -8.13 -6.85
N GLU A 133 -37.23 -8.33 -5.54
CA GLU A 133 -35.98 -8.15 -4.80
C GLU A 133 -35.03 -9.30 -5.18
N PHE A 134 -33.78 -8.97 -5.51
CA PHE A 134 -32.79 -10.00 -5.81
C PHE A 134 -32.36 -10.69 -4.51
N GLU A 135 -32.64 -11.99 -4.40
CA GLU A 135 -32.21 -12.82 -3.27
C GLU A 135 -30.67 -12.83 -3.16
N ILE A 136 -30.16 -12.63 -1.95
CA ILE A 136 -28.73 -12.65 -1.64
C ILE A 136 -28.29 -14.09 -1.46
N VAL A 137 -27.36 -14.54 -2.28
CA VAL A 137 -26.73 -15.85 -2.11
C VAL A 137 -25.68 -15.77 -1.00
N ARG A 138 -25.85 -16.60 0.04
CA ARG A 138 -24.99 -16.66 1.22
C ARG A 138 -23.91 -17.71 1.04
N TYR A 139 -22.86 -17.39 0.28
CA TYR A 139 -21.75 -18.29 0.01
C TYR A 139 -20.93 -18.58 1.28
N ASN A 140 -21.27 -19.66 1.98
CA ASN A 140 -20.60 -20.10 3.21
C ASN A 140 -19.86 -21.44 3.05
N ARG A 141 -19.70 -21.91 1.81
CA ARG A 141 -18.88 -23.08 1.45
C ARG A 141 -17.93 -22.70 0.33
N LEU A 142 -16.67 -23.13 0.45
CA LEU A 142 -15.62 -22.97 -0.55
C LEU A 142 -15.12 -24.35 -0.94
N LEU A 143 -15.22 -24.67 -2.22
CA LEU A 143 -14.54 -25.78 -2.87
C LEU A 143 -13.34 -25.18 -3.59
N PHE A 144 -12.16 -25.75 -3.38
CA PHE A 144 -10.90 -25.25 -3.95
C PHE A 144 -10.08 -26.46 -4.37
N ASP A 145 -9.50 -26.43 -5.55
CA ASP A 145 -8.65 -27.49 -6.13
C ASP A 145 -7.27 -27.49 -5.44
N LEU A 146 -7.22 -27.89 -4.17
CA LEU A 146 -6.05 -27.73 -3.29
C LEU A 146 -4.83 -28.52 -3.78
N ASN A 147 -5.07 -29.63 -4.48
CA ASN A 147 -4.03 -30.50 -5.02
C ASN A 147 -3.68 -30.20 -6.50
N HIS A 148 -4.32 -29.19 -7.11
CA HIS A 148 -4.10 -28.75 -8.49
C HIS A 148 -4.28 -29.87 -9.55
N ASN A 149 -5.22 -30.79 -9.33
CA ASN A 149 -5.52 -31.89 -10.27
C ASN A 149 -6.76 -31.60 -11.15
N GLY A 150 -7.45 -30.50 -10.92
CA GLY A 150 -8.65 -30.10 -11.67
C GLY A 150 -9.93 -30.86 -11.28
N ASP A 151 -9.93 -31.54 -10.13
CA ASP A 151 -11.08 -32.22 -9.53
C ASP A 151 -11.52 -31.47 -8.27
N LEU A 152 -12.79 -31.07 -8.20
CA LEU A 152 -13.36 -30.40 -7.01
C LEU A 152 -14.14 -31.38 -6.13
N THR A 153 -14.03 -32.69 -6.37
CA THR A 153 -14.81 -33.73 -5.66
C THR A 153 -14.00 -34.54 -4.67
N ASP A 154 -12.67 -34.42 -4.70
CA ASP A 154 -11.71 -35.13 -3.87
C ASP A 154 -11.10 -34.26 -2.76
N ASP A 155 -11.17 -32.94 -2.88
CA ASP A 155 -10.81 -32.00 -1.81
C ASP A 155 -11.96 -31.74 -0.81
N GLU A 156 -11.60 -31.51 0.45
CA GLU A 156 -12.57 -31.19 1.50
C GLU A 156 -13.23 -29.83 1.27
N VAL A 157 -14.54 -29.77 1.51
CA VAL A 157 -15.29 -28.51 1.42
C VAL A 157 -14.98 -27.64 2.65
N ILE A 158 -14.47 -26.44 2.41
CA ILE A 158 -14.09 -25.49 3.45
C ILE A 158 -15.31 -24.65 3.86
N ALA A 159 -15.76 -24.81 5.11
CA ALA A 159 -16.85 -24.01 5.64
C ALA A 159 -16.37 -22.60 6.05
N ALA A 160 -17.19 -21.59 5.80
CA ALA A 160 -16.94 -20.24 6.29
C ALA A 160 -17.05 -20.19 7.82
N LYS A 161 -16.31 -19.27 8.43
CA LYS A 161 -16.48 -18.92 9.85
C LYS A 161 -17.86 -18.27 10.04
N GLU A 162 -18.52 -18.60 11.15
CA GLU A 162 -19.80 -17.98 11.51
C GLU A 162 -19.67 -16.43 11.50
N PRO A 163 -20.53 -15.72 10.75
CA PRO A 163 -20.44 -14.28 10.66
C PRO A 163 -20.75 -13.66 12.03
N ARG A 164 -19.84 -12.82 12.53
CA ARG A 164 -20.09 -12.04 13.76
C ARG A 164 -21.19 -11.02 13.48
N GLY A 165 -22.42 -11.32 13.89
CA GLY A 165 -23.49 -10.32 14.02
C GLY A 165 -24.21 -9.90 12.74
N THR A 166 -24.37 -10.77 11.74
CA THR A 166 -25.27 -10.44 10.63
C THR A 166 -26.72 -10.47 11.09
N SER A 167 -27.39 -9.31 11.11
CA SER A 167 -28.85 -9.30 11.10
C SER A 167 -29.31 -10.03 9.83
N ARG A 168 -30.27 -10.95 9.96
CA ARG A 168 -30.85 -11.68 8.82
C ARG A 168 -31.51 -10.74 7.79
N GLN A 169 -31.73 -9.47 8.13
CA GLN A 169 -32.41 -8.45 7.32
C GLN A 169 -31.45 -7.54 6.53
N SER A 170 -30.15 -7.83 6.52
CA SER A 170 -29.19 -7.03 5.76
C SER A 170 -29.23 -7.32 4.26
N ASN A 171 -29.11 -6.27 3.45
CA ASN A 171 -28.95 -6.34 1.98
C ASN A 171 -27.55 -6.82 1.54
N TYR A 172 -26.73 -7.28 2.47
CA TYR A 172 -25.42 -7.87 2.21
C TYR A 172 -25.14 -9.08 3.11
N ALA A 173 -24.24 -9.95 2.66
CA ALA A 173 -23.65 -11.02 3.44
C ALA A 173 -22.12 -10.99 3.27
N ASN A 174 -21.39 -11.19 4.36
CA ASN A 174 -19.93 -11.29 4.32
C ASN A 174 -19.52 -12.58 5.04
N TYR A 175 -18.71 -13.39 4.36
CA TYR A 175 -18.15 -14.62 4.91
C TYR A 175 -16.64 -14.62 4.71
N ALA A 176 -15.93 -15.04 5.76
CA ALA A 176 -14.50 -15.29 5.73
C ALA A 176 -14.23 -16.76 6.02
N PHE A 177 -13.30 -17.35 5.30
CA PHE A 177 -12.93 -18.75 5.48
C PHE A 177 -11.76 -18.88 6.47
N PRO A 178 -11.53 -20.08 7.04
CA PRO A 178 -10.25 -20.43 7.64
C PRO A 178 -9.08 -20.14 6.70
N ARG A 179 -7.87 -20.00 7.28
CA ARG A 179 -6.64 -19.95 6.49
C ARG A 179 -6.53 -21.27 5.73
N VAL A 180 -6.19 -21.20 4.46
CA VAL A 180 -5.94 -22.35 3.60
C VAL A 180 -4.43 -22.49 3.44
N ASP A 181 -3.91 -23.67 3.75
CA ASP A 181 -2.52 -24.04 3.53
C ASP A 181 -2.48 -25.02 2.35
N LEU A 182 -1.53 -24.84 1.43
CA LEU A 182 -1.37 -25.69 0.24
C LEU A 182 0.07 -25.66 -0.26
N THR A 183 0.42 -26.61 -1.13
CA THR A 183 1.68 -26.60 -1.89
C THR A 183 1.42 -25.98 -3.26
N ILE A 184 2.30 -25.08 -3.69
CA ILE A 184 2.26 -24.44 -5.01
C ILE A 184 3.59 -24.63 -5.73
N GLU A 185 3.59 -24.53 -7.05
CA GLU A 185 4.81 -24.50 -7.87
C GLU A 185 5.15 -23.07 -8.30
N THR A 186 6.42 -22.68 -8.14
CA THR A 186 7.00 -21.43 -8.64
C THR A 186 8.20 -21.73 -9.51
N ASP A 187 8.06 -21.56 -10.82
CA ASP A 187 9.11 -21.81 -11.83
C ASP A 187 9.80 -23.18 -11.67
N GLY A 188 9.01 -24.25 -11.49
CA GLY A 188 9.52 -25.61 -11.29
C GLY A 188 9.94 -25.95 -9.86
N VAL A 189 9.76 -25.04 -8.89
CA VAL A 189 10.06 -25.27 -7.47
C VAL A 189 8.77 -25.34 -6.66
N GLU A 190 8.54 -26.48 -6.02
CA GLU A 190 7.44 -26.65 -5.06
C GLU A 190 7.73 -25.90 -3.76
N MET A 191 6.71 -25.26 -3.20
CA MET A 191 6.79 -24.61 -1.90
C MET A 191 5.46 -24.61 -1.18
N GLU A 192 5.52 -24.64 0.15
CA GLU A 192 4.38 -24.39 1.02
C GLU A 192 3.92 -22.93 0.87
N TYR A 193 2.61 -22.71 0.89
CA TYR A 193 2.02 -21.39 0.86
C TYR A 193 0.73 -21.34 1.70
N ALA A 194 0.25 -20.14 1.99
CA ALA A 194 -1.00 -19.97 2.71
C ALA A 194 -1.74 -18.70 2.27
N PHE A 195 -3.08 -18.77 2.24
CA PHE A 195 -3.93 -17.62 1.95
C PHE A 195 -5.18 -17.55 2.84
N ASN A 196 -5.77 -16.36 2.90
CA ASN A 196 -7.11 -16.15 3.43
C ASN A 196 -8.06 -15.89 2.26
N PHE A 197 -9.28 -16.43 2.35
CA PHE A 197 -10.32 -16.24 1.36
C PHE A 197 -11.54 -15.58 2.01
N SER A 198 -12.17 -14.64 1.31
CA SER A 198 -13.42 -14.03 1.76
C SER A 198 -14.37 -13.77 0.60
N VAL A 199 -15.66 -13.65 0.91
CA VAL A 199 -16.69 -13.28 -0.06
C VAL A 199 -17.66 -12.29 0.56
N TYR A 200 -17.95 -11.26 -0.21
CA TYR A 200 -18.99 -10.28 0.03
C TYR A 200 -20.08 -10.43 -1.04
N SER A 201 -21.31 -10.68 -0.60
CA SER A 201 -22.51 -10.69 -1.45
C SER A 201 -23.37 -9.48 -1.15
N TYR A 202 -23.93 -8.86 -2.18
CA TYR A 202 -24.85 -7.74 -2.07
C TYR A 202 -26.07 -7.95 -2.97
N GLY A 203 -27.24 -7.59 -2.45
CA GLY A 203 -28.51 -7.61 -3.17
C GLY A 203 -29.22 -6.28 -3.07
N SER A 204 -29.84 -5.85 -4.17
CA SER A 204 -30.71 -4.69 -4.22
C SER A 204 -31.94 -5.00 -5.07
N THR A 205 -32.81 -4.01 -5.26
CA THR A 205 -33.99 -4.16 -6.14
C THR A 205 -33.65 -4.27 -7.62
N SER A 206 -32.46 -3.85 -8.05
CA SER A 206 -32.07 -3.77 -9.46
C SER A 206 -30.88 -4.66 -9.85
N TYR A 207 -30.09 -5.11 -8.89
CA TYR A 207 -28.97 -6.04 -9.14
C TYR A 207 -28.56 -6.76 -7.85
N SER A 208 -27.90 -7.90 -8.02
CA SER A 208 -27.07 -8.52 -6.98
C SER A 208 -25.70 -8.90 -7.53
N TYR A 209 -24.69 -8.93 -6.67
CA TYR A 209 -23.34 -9.37 -7.02
C TYR A 209 -22.65 -10.06 -5.85
N ALA A 210 -21.62 -10.82 -6.15
CA ALA A 210 -20.65 -11.34 -5.22
C ALA A 210 -19.26 -10.86 -5.62
N SER A 211 -18.46 -10.50 -4.62
CA SER A 211 -17.05 -10.14 -4.73
C SER A 211 -16.27 -11.06 -3.81
N ALA A 212 -15.39 -11.88 -4.35
CA ALA A 212 -14.49 -12.72 -3.58
C ALA A 212 -13.07 -12.14 -3.59
N SER A 213 -12.33 -12.37 -2.52
CA SER A 213 -10.94 -11.94 -2.39
C SER A 213 -10.06 -13.06 -1.87
N LEU A 214 -8.87 -13.20 -2.45
CA LEU A 214 -7.80 -14.04 -1.95
C LEU A 214 -6.63 -13.14 -1.53
N ASN A 215 -6.25 -13.22 -0.27
CA ASN A 215 -5.15 -12.46 0.31
C ASN A 215 -4.04 -13.43 0.77
N ALA A 216 -2.79 -13.11 0.49
CA ALA A 216 -1.66 -13.83 1.07
C ALA A 216 -1.80 -13.90 2.60
N ALA A 217 -1.58 -15.10 3.15
CA ALA A 217 -1.55 -15.37 4.57
C ALA A 217 -0.18 -15.92 4.99
N ALA A 218 0.86 -15.60 4.23
CA ALA A 218 2.24 -15.96 4.53
C ALA A 218 3.20 -14.83 4.12
N TYR A 219 4.35 -14.78 4.78
CA TYR A 219 5.47 -13.89 4.47
C TYR A 219 6.80 -14.64 4.67
N ARG A 220 7.90 -14.10 4.15
CA ARG A 220 9.25 -14.64 4.33
C ARG A 220 10.02 -13.78 5.31
N ASP A 221 10.73 -14.38 6.25
CA ASP A 221 11.46 -13.70 7.33
C ASP A 221 12.89 -14.23 7.43
N GLY A 222 13.87 -13.34 7.46
CA GLY A 222 15.29 -13.71 7.55
C GLY A 222 16.15 -12.59 8.13
N GLN A 223 17.45 -12.87 8.25
CA GLN A 223 18.44 -11.91 8.73
C GLN A 223 19.64 -11.88 7.81
N VAL A 224 20.22 -10.70 7.65
CA VAL A 224 21.44 -10.42 6.86
C VAL A 224 22.40 -9.59 7.72
N THR A 225 23.71 -9.65 7.46
CA THR A 225 24.71 -8.91 8.26
C THR A 225 25.37 -7.83 7.43
N LEU A 226 24.77 -6.64 7.37
CA LEU A 226 25.31 -5.54 6.58
C LEU A 226 26.20 -4.66 7.46
N ASP A 227 27.42 -4.39 7.01
CA ASP A 227 28.41 -3.58 7.74
C ASP A 227 28.65 -4.04 9.19
N GLY A 228 28.59 -5.36 9.42
CA GLY A 228 28.75 -5.97 10.73
C GLY A 228 27.51 -5.92 11.62
N GLU A 229 26.41 -5.32 11.17
CA GLU A 229 25.14 -5.26 11.90
C GLU A 229 24.10 -6.24 11.32
N LYS A 230 23.46 -6.99 12.21
CA LYS A 230 22.35 -7.86 11.82
C LYS A 230 21.09 -7.06 11.54
N LYS A 231 20.58 -7.13 10.32
CA LYS A 231 19.31 -6.53 9.91
C LYS A 231 18.29 -7.63 9.62
N ARG A 232 17.08 -7.48 10.16
CA ARG A 232 15.94 -8.35 9.81
C ARG A 232 15.36 -7.92 8.48
N ILE A 233 15.06 -8.87 7.61
CA ILE A 233 14.45 -8.66 6.30
C ILE A 233 13.16 -9.46 6.23
N VAL A 234 12.07 -8.81 5.83
CA VAL A 234 10.78 -9.47 5.60
C VAL A 234 10.31 -9.22 4.16
N LEU A 235 9.96 -10.28 3.43
CA LEU A 235 9.30 -10.19 2.14
C LEU A 235 7.83 -10.55 2.28
N VAL A 236 6.98 -9.75 1.66
CA VAL A 236 5.52 -9.96 1.65
C VAL A 236 5.08 -10.08 0.20
N ASP A 237 4.44 -11.20 -0.11
CA ASP A 237 3.64 -11.38 -1.32
C ASP A 237 2.47 -10.39 -1.24
N TYR A 238 2.69 -9.22 -1.82
CA TYR A 238 1.75 -8.12 -1.65
C TYR A 238 0.65 -8.17 -2.69
N ASN A 239 0.87 -8.76 -3.86
CA ASN A 239 -0.19 -8.93 -4.85
C ASN A 239 -0.98 -10.25 -4.68
N SER A 240 -0.64 -11.03 -3.65
CA SER A 240 -1.29 -12.28 -3.24
C SER A 240 -1.29 -13.36 -4.31
N ASN A 241 -0.22 -13.47 -5.11
CA ASN A 241 -0.16 -14.39 -6.25
C ASN A 241 0.73 -15.62 -6.01
N GLY A 242 1.19 -15.88 -4.79
CA GLY A 242 2.03 -17.01 -4.44
C GLY A 242 3.52 -16.84 -4.75
N ARG A 243 3.96 -15.66 -5.22
CA ARG A 243 5.37 -15.34 -5.48
C ARG A 243 5.86 -14.26 -4.52
N PHE A 244 7.18 -14.14 -4.41
CA PHE A 244 7.86 -13.15 -3.55
C PHE A 244 8.92 -12.33 -4.31
N ASP A 245 8.95 -12.44 -5.63
CA ASP A 245 9.93 -11.84 -6.53
C ASP A 245 9.34 -10.82 -7.52
N ASP A 246 8.06 -10.46 -7.38
CA ASP A 246 7.42 -9.53 -8.29
C ASP A 246 7.86 -8.09 -8.03
N GLY A 247 8.58 -7.52 -8.98
CA GLY A 247 8.90 -6.09 -8.97
C GLY A 247 7.69 -5.21 -9.24
N TRP A 248 7.60 -4.08 -8.53
CA TRP A 248 6.65 -3.03 -8.88
C TRP A 248 7.04 -2.36 -10.19
N SER A 249 6.05 -1.93 -10.96
CA SER A 249 6.28 -1.17 -12.19
C SER A 249 5.21 -0.11 -12.40
N ILE A 250 5.45 0.82 -13.32
CA ILE A 250 4.44 1.79 -13.77
C ILE A 250 3.87 1.30 -15.10
N ASP A 251 2.55 1.11 -15.19
CA ASP A 251 1.89 0.94 -16.48
C ASP A 251 1.54 2.33 -17.02
N PRO A 252 2.19 2.81 -18.09
CA PRO A 252 1.92 4.15 -18.63
C PRO A 252 0.51 4.30 -19.20
N ARG A 253 -0.22 3.19 -19.41
CA ARG A 253 -1.59 3.19 -19.92
C ARG A 253 -2.62 3.28 -18.80
N THR A 254 -2.23 2.97 -17.56
CA THR A 254 -3.11 3.00 -16.39
C THR A 254 -2.79 4.21 -15.53
N HIS A 255 -3.78 5.06 -15.33
CA HIS A 255 -3.66 6.24 -14.49
C HIS A 255 -4.90 6.38 -13.60
N TYR A 256 -4.70 6.94 -12.41
CA TYR A 256 -5.81 7.42 -11.61
C TYR A 256 -6.52 8.57 -12.34
N SER A 257 -7.80 8.76 -12.00
CA SER A 257 -8.51 9.97 -12.41
C SER A 257 -7.72 11.22 -12.02
N GLY A 258 -7.51 12.11 -12.98
CA GLY A 258 -6.67 13.30 -12.82
C GLY A 258 -5.18 13.09 -13.10
N GLY A 259 -4.81 12.03 -13.83
CA GLY A 259 -3.45 11.81 -14.34
C GLY A 259 -2.46 11.26 -13.32
N GLY A 260 -2.94 10.84 -12.14
CA GLY A 260 -2.09 10.25 -11.11
C GLY A 260 -1.47 8.93 -11.60
N VAL A 261 -0.19 8.73 -11.32
CA VAL A 261 0.51 7.49 -11.71
C VAL A 261 -0.08 6.29 -10.97
N TYR A 262 -0.39 5.21 -11.68
CA TYR A 262 -0.89 3.96 -11.09
C TYR A 262 0.18 2.85 -11.16
N PRO A 263 0.87 2.55 -10.05
CA PRO A 263 1.83 1.46 -10.04
C PRO A 263 1.12 0.10 -10.14
N LYS A 264 1.59 -0.75 -11.06
CA LYS A 264 1.29 -2.17 -11.06
C LYS A 264 1.89 -2.78 -9.78
N LYS A 265 1.03 -3.44 -9.01
CA LYS A 265 1.37 -4.03 -7.72
C LYS A 265 2.34 -5.21 -7.92
N GLY A 266 3.47 -5.15 -7.24
CA GLY A 266 4.36 -6.29 -7.00
C GLY A 266 4.44 -6.57 -5.51
N ASP A 267 5.58 -7.09 -5.05
CA ASP A 267 5.84 -7.48 -3.68
C ASP A 267 6.46 -6.37 -2.84
N MET A 268 6.45 -6.56 -1.52
CA MET A 268 7.05 -5.62 -0.58
C MET A 268 8.26 -6.22 0.10
N ILE A 269 9.25 -5.38 0.36
CA ILE A 269 10.36 -5.69 1.25
C ILE A 269 10.34 -4.74 2.45
N PHE A 270 10.56 -5.30 3.64
CA PHE A 270 10.76 -4.55 4.87
C PHE A 270 12.18 -4.74 5.34
N VAL A 271 12.87 -3.63 5.59
CA VAL A 271 14.25 -3.59 6.10
C VAL A 271 14.21 -3.10 7.53
N ALA A 272 14.69 -3.93 8.45
CA ALA A 272 14.68 -3.68 9.90
C ALA A 272 13.31 -3.16 10.42
N PRO A 273 12.20 -3.88 10.18
CA PRO A 273 10.89 -3.47 10.69
C PRO A 273 10.88 -3.37 12.22
N ASP A 274 10.37 -2.25 12.75
CA ASP A 274 10.14 -2.07 14.18
C ASP A 274 8.83 -2.77 14.61
N ALA A 275 8.84 -3.44 15.77
CA ALA A 275 7.67 -4.06 16.36
C ALA A 275 6.51 -3.07 16.63
N ASN A 276 6.83 -1.77 16.74
CA ASN A 276 5.88 -0.69 16.99
C ASN A 276 5.42 0.04 15.72
N VAL A 277 5.79 -0.44 14.52
CA VAL A 277 5.38 0.17 13.27
C VAL A 277 3.85 0.27 13.24
N THR A 278 3.36 1.51 13.27
CA THR A 278 1.94 1.79 13.02
C THR A 278 1.62 1.46 11.57
N SER A 279 0.40 1.00 11.29
CA SER A 279 -0.08 0.56 9.98
C SER A 279 -0.01 1.66 8.91
N GLY A 280 1.18 1.91 8.37
CA GLY A 280 1.40 2.62 7.13
C GLY A 280 1.14 1.66 5.98
N SER A 281 0.22 2.01 5.09
CA SER A 281 -0.08 1.23 3.87
C SER A 281 0.85 1.56 2.70
N SER A 282 1.82 2.47 2.89
CA SER A 282 2.68 3.04 1.85
C SER A 282 4.13 3.16 2.33
N PRO A 283 5.13 2.90 1.46
CA PRO A 283 6.54 3.17 1.73
C PRO A 283 6.85 4.61 2.19
N THR A 284 6.01 5.59 1.81
CA THR A 284 6.21 6.99 2.19
C THR A 284 5.81 7.31 3.63
N THR A 285 5.07 6.41 4.31
CA THR A 285 4.62 6.60 5.69
C THR A 285 5.23 5.61 6.68
N ASN A 286 6.04 4.67 6.19
CA ASN A 286 6.68 3.63 6.99
C ASN A 286 8.15 3.49 6.58
N ASP A 287 9.06 3.67 7.53
CA ASP A 287 10.51 3.74 7.26
C ASP A 287 11.11 2.42 6.81
N SER A 288 10.64 1.31 7.38
CA SER A 288 11.08 -0.04 7.01
C SER A 288 10.55 -0.52 5.65
N GLN A 289 9.40 -0.02 5.22
CA GLN A 289 8.67 -0.55 4.06
C GLN A 289 9.18 0.03 2.74
N GLN A 290 9.42 -0.84 1.76
CA GLN A 290 9.84 -0.50 0.41
C GLN A 290 9.14 -1.39 -0.62
N TYR A 291 8.97 -0.86 -1.84
CA TYR A 291 8.54 -1.67 -2.98
C TYR A 291 9.68 -2.60 -3.38
N LEU A 292 9.38 -3.88 -3.62
CA LEU A 292 10.34 -4.76 -4.26
C LEU A 292 10.59 -4.26 -5.69
N SER A 293 11.87 -4.10 -6.02
CA SER A 293 12.37 -3.50 -7.25
C SER A 293 13.73 -4.10 -7.56
N LYS A 294 14.43 -3.63 -8.59
CA LYS A 294 15.82 -4.10 -8.86
C LYS A 294 16.83 -3.64 -7.80
N LEU A 295 16.48 -2.56 -7.09
CA LEU A 295 17.28 -1.95 -6.05
C LEU A 295 16.49 -1.84 -4.75
N VAL A 296 17.19 -1.94 -3.63
CA VAL A 296 16.67 -1.62 -2.30
C VAL A 296 17.61 -0.62 -1.63
N ASN A 297 17.05 0.34 -0.88
CA ASN A 297 17.83 1.28 -0.08
C ASN A 297 17.92 0.73 1.35
N VAL A 298 19.14 0.53 1.85
CA VAL A 298 19.39 0.17 3.25
C VAL A 298 20.23 1.28 3.84
N GLU A 299 19.61 2.09 4.70
CA GLU A 299 20.29 3.15 5.48
C GLU A 299 21.08 4.14 4.61
N GLY A 300 20.53 4.50 3.44
CA GLY A 300 21.14 5.43 2.50
C GLY A 300 22.03 4.77 1.44
N SER A 301 22.41 3.50 1.63
CA SER A 301 23.17 2.69 0.69
C SER A 301 22.25 1.91 -0.25
N LEU A 302 22.64 1.77 -1.52
CA LEU A 302 21.85 1.07 -2.53
C LEU A 302 22.42 -0.32 -2.79
N PHE A 303 21.53 -1.32 -2.84
CA PHE A 303 21.87 -2.70 -3.11
C PHE A 303 21.04 -3.22 -4.29
N ASP A 304 21.70 -3.89 -5.24
CA ASP A 304 21.04 -4.79 -6.18
C ASP A 304 20.46 -5.96 -5.40
N ILE A 305 19.18 -6.25 -5.63
CA ILE A 305 18.46 -7.31 -4.95
C ILE A 305 18.08 -8.41 -5.95
N LYS A 306 18.27 -9.66 -5.53
CA LYS A 306 17.77 -10.84 -6.23
C LYS A 306 17.04 -11.73 -5.24
N VAL A 307 15.81 -12.08 -5.57
CA VAL A 307 14.96 -12.98 -4.78
C VAL A 307 14.70 -14.23 -5.62
N SER A 308 14.75 -15.42 -5.01
CA SER A 308 14.24 -16.62 -5.67
C SER A 308 12.73 -16.52 -5.87
N PRO A 309 12.15 -17.17 -6.90
CA PRO A 309 10.69 -17.19 -7.10
C PRO A 309 9.90 -17.59 -5.85
N ALA A 310 10.41 -18.58 -5.10
CA ALA A 310 9.80 -19.04 -3.86
C ALA A 310 9.99 -18.08 -2.67
N GLY A 311 10.86 -17.08 -2.79
CA GLY A 311 11.18 -16.12 -1.72
C GLY A 311 12.06 -16.68 -0.59
N ASP A 312 12.54 -17.91 -0.71
CA ASP A 312 13.33 -18.61 0.31
C ASP A 312 14.81 -18.23 0.31
N LYS A 313 15.28 -17.57 -0.75
CA LYS A 313 16.64 -17.06 -0.88
C LYS A 313 16.63 -15.62 -1.37
N LEU A 314 17.39 -14.76 -0.70
CA LEU A 314 17.62 -13.38 -1.11
C LEU A 314 19.11 -13.11 -1.18
N THR A 315 19.53 -12.30 -2.16
CA THR A 315 20.90 -11.80 -2.28
C THR A 315 20.88 -10.29 -2.38
N LEU A 316 21.68 -9.63 -1.53
CA LEU A 316 21.98 -8.20 -1.59
C LEU A 316 23.41 -8.01 -2.08
N THR A 317 23.58 -7.26 -3.16
CA THR A 317 24.90 -6.87 -3.67
C THR A 317 24.99 -5.37 -3.66
N PRO A 318 26.02 -4.75 -3.06
CA PRO A 318 26.21 -3.30 -3.15
C PRO A 318 26.17 -2.85 -4.60
N SER A 319 25.32 -1.87 -4.90
CA SER A 319 25.10 -1.46 -6.28
C SER A 319 26.31 -0.69 -6.80
N SER A 320 26.78 -1.04 -7.99
CA SER A 320 27.85 -0.32 -8.68
C SER A 320 27.32 0.83 -9.56
N ILE A 321 26.01 1.08 -9.56
CA ILE A 321 25.42 2.15 -10.36
C ILE A 321 25.88 3.50 -9.81
N PRO A 322 26.41 4.42 -10.64
CA PRO A 322 26.76 5.76 -10.18
C PRO A 322 25.59 6.44 -9.49
N VAL A 323 25.83 7.12 -8.38
CA VAL A 323 24.80 7.81 -7.60
C VAL A 323 25.05 9.30 -7.54
N GLY A 324 23.96 10.07 -7.60
CA GLY A 324 23.95 11.47 -7.19
C GLY A 324 23.22 11.63 -5.86
N GLN A 325 23.09 12.88 -5.43
CA GLN A 325 22.30 13.27 -4.28
C GLN A 325 21.09 14.08 -4.76
N VAL A 326 19.94 13.88 -4.12
CA VAL A 326 18.76 14.70 -4.33
C VAL A 326 18.40 15.43 -3.06
N THR A 327 17.96 16.68 -3.20
CA THR A 327 17.42 17.48 -2.10
C THR A 327 15.96 17.82 -2.37
N ASN A 328 15.21 18.12 -1.31
CA ASN A 328 13.91 18.76 -1.44
C ASN A 328 13.87 19.97 -0.48
N PRO A 329 13.27 21.10 -0.86
CA PRO A 329 13.18 22.27 0.02
C PRO A 329 12.43 22.01 1.33
N ASN A 330 11.65 20.92 1.40
CA ASN A 330 10.85 20.54 2.56
C ASN A 330 11.54 19.43 3.34
N LYS A 331 12.00 19.75 4.56
CA LYS A 331 12.56 18.75 5.49
C LYS A 331 11.52 17.69 5.89
N GLY A 332 11.99 16.49 6.24
CA GLY A 332 11.12 15.39 6.69
C GLY A 332 10.35 14.69 5.57
N TYR A 333 10.85 14.80 4.33
CA TYR A 333 10.23 14.13 3.19
C TYR A 333 10.62 12.66 3.12
N ARG A 334 9.65 11.86 2.67
CA ARG A 334 9.83 10.48 2.21
C ARG A 334 9.10 10.37 0.88
N ALA A 335 9.79 9.94 -0.16
CA ALA A 335 9.22 9.84 -1.49
C ALA A 335 9.47 8.47 -2.10
N VAL A 336 8.56 8.02 -2.96
CA VAL A 336 8.83 6.99 -3.95
C VAL A 336 8.99 7.66 -5.29
N VAL A 337 10.11 7.41 -5.93
CA VAL A 337 10.44 7.85 -7.27
C VAL A 337 10.54 6.65 -8.21
N TYR A 338 10.36 6.87 -9.50
CA TYR A 338 10.42 5.79 -10.49
C TYR A 338 11.21 6.18 -11.74
N SER A 339 11.83 5.17 -12.33
CA SER A 339 12.54 5.19 -13.61
C SER A 339 12.39 3.84 -14.31
N ASP A 340 13.18 3.59 -15.35
CA ASP A 340 13.34 2.29 -16.01
C ASP A 340 14.04 1.23 -15.13
N ILE A 341 14.73 1.67 -14.07
CA ILE A 341 15.35 0.78 -13.08
C ILE A 341 14.29 0.24 -12.10
N GLY A 342 13.15 0.94 -11.95
CA GLY A 342 12.03 0.53 -11.10
C GLY A 342 11.61 1.64 -10.15
N LEU A 343 10.88 1.29 -9.08
CA LEU A 343 10.49 2.21 -8.03
C LEU A 343 11.53 2.16 -6.89
N ILE A 344 11.91 3.32 -6.36
CA ILE A 344 12.86 3.44 -5.24
C ILE A 344 12.28 4.40 -4.22
N LYS A 345 12.38 4.03 -2.95
CA LYS A 345 12.12 4.93 -1.84
C LYS A 345 13.36 5.78 -1.55
N ILE A 346 13.17 7.08 -1.41
CA ILE A 346 14.16 8.04 -0.94
C ILE A 346 13.65 8.77 0.29
N SER A 347 14.55 9.17 1.18
CA SER A 347 14.25 9.94 2.38
C SER A 347 15.43 10.84 2.66
N GLY A 348 15.16 12.11 2.95
CA GLY A 348 16.23 13.05 3.29
C GLY A 348 16.90 12.66 4.60
N ASP A 349 18.23 12.62 4.61
CA ASP A 349 19.05 12.52 5.82
C ASP A 349 18.95 13.80 6.69
N ASP A 350 19.76 13.88 7.74
CA ASP A 350 19.81 15.06 8.62
C ASP A 350 20.19 16.36 7.88
N SER A 351 20.88 16.24 6.74
CA SER A 351 21.22 17.35 5.84
C SER A 351 20.14 17.64 4.79
N GLY A 352 19.06 16.84 4.75
CA GLY A 352 17.98 16.92 3.77
C GLY A 352 18.35 16.34 2.40
N LYS A 353 19.37 15.48 2.32
CA LYS A 353 19.84 14.83 1.09
C LYS A 353 19.46 13.36 1.06
N ALA A 354 19.20 12.83 -0.12
CA ALA A 354 18.99 11.40 -0.33
C ALA A 354 19.81 10.90 -1.51
N THR A 355 20.43 9.73 -1.36
CA THR A 355 21.11 9.03 -2.46
C THR A 355 20.10 8.54 -3.48
N LEU A 356 20.36 8.78 -4.77
CA LEU A 356 19.56 8.25 -5.88
C LEU A 356 20.47 7.89 -7.06
N PRO A 357 20.23 6.76 -7.77
CA PRO A 357 21.05 6.42 -8.93
C PRO A 357 21.01 7.49 -10.01
N GLU A 358 22.10 7.59 -10.76
CA GLU A 358 22.14 8.36 -11.99
C GLU A 358 21.02 7.91 -12.95
N GLY A 359 20.29 8.86 -13.50
CA GLY A 359 19.13 8.56 -14.34
C GLY A 359 18.13 9.70 -14.42
N LYS A 360 16.99 9.40 -15.05
CA LYS A 360 15.84 10.30 -15.12
C LYS A 360 14.72 9.76 -14.24
N TRP A 361 14.35 10.51 -13.22
CA TRP A 361 13.44 10.07 -12.18
C TRP A 361 12.18 10.91 -12.14
N LYS A 362 11.03 10.27 -12.01
CA LYS A 362 9.74 10.93 -11.79
C LYS A 362 9.20 10.59 -10.40
N LEU A 363 8.36 11.47 -9.86
CA LEU A 363 7.69 11.24 -8.59
C LEU A 363 6.53 10.23 -8.75
N ALA A 364 6.49 9.17 -7.94
CA ALA A 364 5.30 8.32 -7.80
C ALA A 364 4.40 8.82 -6.66
N SER A 365 4.99 9.05 -5.49
CA SER A 365 4.28 9.55 -4.31
C SER A 365 5.25 10.14 -3.29
N TYR A 366 4.75 10.95 -2.36
CA TYR A 366 5.51 11.35 -1.19
C TYR A 366 4.63 11.51 0.05
N THR A 367 5.29 11.57 1.20
CA THR A 367 4.78 12.14 2.44
C THR A 367 5.82 13.12 3.01
N ILE A 368 5.39 14.34 3.33
CA ILE A 368 6.18 15.30 4.11
C ILE A 368 5.63 15.24 5.53
N ASP A 369 6.46 14.81 6.46
CA ASP A 369 6.10 14.70 7.88
C ASP A 369 6.77 15.82 8.68
N ARG A 370 5.94 16.62 9.34
CA ARG A 370 6.31 17.78 10.17
C ARG A 370 5.83 17.56 11.60
N THR A 371 5.50 16.34 11.98
CA THR A 371 5.09 15.97 13.33
C THR A 371 6.21 16.32 14.32
N GLY A 372 5.87 17.09 15.35
CA GLY A 372 6.86 17.56 16.34
C GLY A 372 7.83 18.64 15.82
N PHE A 373 7.70 19.09 14.57
CA PHE A 373 8.50 20.20 14.08
C PHE A 373 8.07 21.49 14.77
N VAL A 374 8.96 22.05 15.59
CA VAL A 374 8.84 23.42 16.10
C VAL A 374 9.55 24.29 15.09
N GLU A 375 8.86 25.26 14.49
CA GLU A 375 9.56 26.28 13.72
C GLU A 375 10.60 26.93 14.63
N GLU A 376 11.86 26.91 14.18
CA GLU A 376 12.87 27.86 14.64
C GLU A 376 12.29 29.24 14.34
N LYS A 377 11.50 29.77 15.29
CA LYS A 377 11.16 31.18 15.31
C LYS A 377 12.50 31.87 15.24
N LYS A 378 12.76 32.57 14.12
CA LYS A 378 13.93 33.44 13.97
C LYS A 378 14.12 34.15 15.31
N GLU A 379 15.23 33.87 15.99
CA GLU A 379 15.53 34.26 17.38
C GLU A 379 15.64 35.79 17.59
N LYS A 380 15.04 36.62 16.73
CA LYS A 380 15.12 38.08 16.82
C LYS A 380 14.13 38.73 17.80
N GLU A 381 13.26 37.98 18.48
CA GLU A 381 12.25 38.58 19.37
C GLU A 381 12.03 37.85 20.71
N LYS A 382 12.95 36.97 21.17
CA LYS A 382 12.76 36.22 22.42
C LYS A 382 13.93 36.25 23.39
N GLU A 383 14.65 37.36 23.45
CA GLU A 383 15.69 37.59 24.48
C GLU A 383 15.18 38.34 25.73
N GLU A 384 13.89 38.64 25.87
CA GLU A 384 13.39 39.48 26.99
C GLU A 384 12.50 38.80 28.06
N GLU A 385 12.22 37.50 28.01
CA GLU A 385 11.49 36.83 29.12
C GLU A 385 12.24 35.62 29.66
N ALA A 386 13.19 35.88 30.56
CA ALA A 386 13.78 34.87 31.42
C ALA A 386 12.71 34.37 32.41
N THR A 387 12.13 33.21 32.11
CA THR A 387 11.28 32.47 33.06
C THR A 387 12.15 31.88 34.17
N SER A 388 11.68 32.00 35.40
CA SER A 388 12.36 31.58 36.63
C SER A 388 12.68 30.08 36.64
N LEU A 389 13.92 29.72 36.99
CA LEU A 389 14.41 28.34 37.17
C LEU A 389 13.53 27.50 38.12
N LEU A 390 12.80 28.16 39.04
CA LEU A 390 11.89 27.49 39.97
C LEU A 390 10.59 27.01 39.30
N ASP A 391 10.10 27.70 38.27
CA ASP A 391 8.92 27.27 37.51
C ASP A 391 9.26 26.07 36.60
N THR A 392 10.49 26.05 36.08
CA THR A 392 11.00 24.92 35.28
C THR A 392 11.19 23.65 36.13
N LEU A 393 11.68 23.78 37.37
CA LEU A 393 11.82 22.64 38.28
C LEU A 393 10.48 22.12 38.79
N SER A 394 9.52 23.02 39.05
CA SER A 394 8.18 22.65 39.56
C SER A 394 7.35 21.90 38.50
N ALA A 395 7.51 22.24 37.22
CA ALA A 395 6.90 21.51 36.11
C ALA A 395 7.52 20.10 35.91
N ALA A 396 8.82 19.95 36.16
CA ALA A 396 9.53 18.67 36.02
C ALA A 396 9.13 17.64 37.09
N LEU A 397 8.75 18.08 38.29
CA LEU A 397 8.41 17.19 39.42
C LEU A 397 6.95 16.68 39.42
N THR A 398 6.07 17.28 38.62
CA THR A 398 4.63 16.90 38.56
C THR A 398 4.23 16.13 37.29
N GLN A 399 5.13 15.99 36.30
CA GLN A 399 4.85 15.26 35.06
C GLN A 399 5.12 13.75 35.19
N ASN A 400 4.21 13.06 35.88
CA ASN A 400 3.89 11.66 35.58
C ASN A 400 2.95 11.55 34.36
N GLN A 401 2.92 12.60 33.52
CA GLN A 401 2.22 12.59 32.24
C GLN A 401 3.05 11.76 31.28
N ARG A 402 2.53 10.60 30.85
CA ARG A 402 2.96 9.98 29.60
C ARG A 402 3.01 11.10 28.56
N ALA A 403 4.22 11.50 28.14
CA ALA A 403 4.39 12.56 27.15
C ALA A 403 3.43 12.26 26.01
N SER A 404 2.45 13.15 25.81
CA SER A 404 1.43 12.91 24.79
C SER A 404 2.17 12.81 23.47
N ARG A 405 2.02 11.68 22.77
CA ARG A 405 2.68 11.48 21.48
C ARG A 405 2.35 12.70 20.60
N PRO A 406 3.35 13.32 19.96
CA PRO A 406 3.10 14.51 19.15
C PRO A 406 2.05 14.18 18.11
N ARG A 407 1.01 15.02 18.02
CA ARG A 407 -0.07 14.79 17.07
C ARG A 407 0.44 15.00 15.65
N SER A 408 0.02 14.14 14.73
CA SER A 408 0.60 14.09 13.40
C SER A 408 0.33 15.36 12.59
N THR A 409 1.37 15.95 12.02
CA THR A 409 1.26 17.02 11.03
C THR A 409 1.96 16.54 9.77
N ARG A 410 1.20 16.18 8.75
CA ARG A 410 1.76 15.58 7.53
C ARG A 410 0.88 15.84 6.32
N ILE A 411 1.50 15.80 5.15
CA ILE A 411 0.80 15.82 3.87
C ILE A 411 1.35 14.73 2.96
N SER A 412 0.47 14.04 2.25
CA SER A 412 0.80 13.03 1.26
C SER A 412 0.26 13.43 -0.11
N ALA A 413 0.96 13.04 -1.17
CA ALA A 413 0.56 13.31 -2.54
C ALA A 413 1.01 12.19 -3.49
N TYR A 414 0.38 12.15 -4.67
CA TYR A 414 0.75 11.29 -5.78
C TYR A 414 1.29 12.13 -6.94
N GLY A 415 2.39 11.70 -7.54
CA GLY A 415 2.87 12.28 -8.79
C GLY A 415 1.93 11.96 -9.95
N THR A 416 1.99 12.79 -10.98
CA THR A 416 1.21 12.64 -12.20
C THR A 416 2.10 12.19 -13.37
N ASP A 417 1.47 11.72 -14.45
CA ASP A 417 2.14 11.44 -15.72
C ASP A 417 2.91 12.66 -16.28
N SER A 418 2.36 13.86 -16.04
CA SER A 418 2.91 15.16 -16.41
C SER A 418 4.08 15.62 -15.54
N TYR A 419 4.43 14.90 -14.46
CA TYR A 419 5.57 15.26 -13.62
C TYR A 419 6.87 15.21 -14.44
N VAL A 420 7.61 16.31 -14.43
CA VAL A 420 8.85 16.45 -15.22
C VAL A 420 9.95 15.61 -14.58
N ALA A 421 10.61 14.77 -15.38
CA ALA A 421 11.67 13.92 -14.86
C ALA A 421 12.88 14.75 -14.42
N VAL A 422 13.36 14.49 -13.21
CA VAL A 422 14.58 15.07 -12.63
C VAL A 422 15.77 14.24 -13.10
N LYS A 423 16.78 14.90 -13.69
CA LYS A 423 18.02 14.25 -14.10
C LYS A 423 19.01 14.25 -12.95
N VAL A 424 19.35 13.07 -12.44
CA VAL A 424 20.40 12.86 -11.45
C VAL A 424 21.67 12.44 -12.18
N ARG A 425 22.83 12.95 -11.75
CA ARG A 425 24.15 12.58 -12.29
C ARG A 425 25.08 12.15 -11.16
N GLY A 426 25.99 11.22 -11.44
CA GLY A 426 27.00 10.76 -10.49
C GLY A 426 27.76 11.91 -9.82
N GLY A 427 27.78 11.94 -8.48
CA GLY A 427 28.50 12.92 -7.68
C GLY A 427 27.89 14.34 -7.62
N GLU A 428 26.82 14.61 -8.37
CA GLU A 428 26.12 15.90 -8.32
C GLU A 428 24.99 15.90 -7.28
N THR A 429 24.62 17.08 -6.78
CA THR A 429 23.39 17.28 -6.00
C THR A 429 22.38 18.03 -6.86
N VAL A 430 21.14 17.54 -6.93
CA VAL A 430 20.05 18.17 -7.69
C VAL A 430 18.79 18.29 -6.84
N GLU A 431 18.02 19.35 -7.05
CA GLU A 431 16.72 19.49 -6.39
C GLU A 431 15.67 18.57 -7.04
N PHE A 432 14.86 17.91 -6.22
CA PHE A 432 13.70 17.12 -6.61
C PHE A 432 12.42 17.86 -6.18
N PRO A 433 11.81 18.68 -7.06
CA PRO A 433 10.81 19.65 -6.66
C PRO A 433 9.44 19.00 -6.46
N PHE A 434 9.01 18.90 -5.20
CA PHE A 434 7.66 18.53 -4.81
C PHE A 434 7.36 19.14 -3.44
N GLY A 435 6.07 19.22 -3.09
CA GLY A 435 5.58 19.83 -1.87
C GLY A 435 5.01 21.23 -2.12
N PRO A 436 5.02 22.12 -1.10
CA PRO A 436 4.56 23.49 -1.24
C PRO A 436 5.37 24.32 -2.26
N PRO A 437 4.85 25.48 -2.70
CA PRO A 437 3.52 25.99 -2.40
C PRO A 437 2.41 25.13 -3.03
N TYR A 438 1.30 24.95 -2.29
CA TYR A 438 0.13 24.23 -2.79
C TYR A 438 -0.85 25.20 -3.44
N THR A 439 -1.30 24.87 -4.64
CA THR A 439 -2.31 25.65 -5.39
C THR A 439 -3.63 24.87 -5.44
N PRO A 440 -4.76 25.47 -5.01
CA PRO A 440 -6.07 24.85 -5.19
C PRO A 440 -6.45 24.86 -6.68
N LYS A 441 -6.92 23.72 -7.16
CA LYS A 441 -7.48 23.54 -8.50
C LYS A 441 -8.92 23.09 -8.38
N VAL A 442 -9.84 23.88 -8.92
CA VAL A 442 -11.27 23.57 -8.96
C VAL A 442 -11.65 23.04 -10.34
N THR A 443 -12.39 21.94 -10.38
CA THR A 443 -12.99 21.36 -11.58
C THR A 443 -14.50 21.46 -11.49
N VAL A 444 -15.15 21.86 -12.57
CA VAL A 444 -16.61 21.94 -12.68
C VAL A 444 -17.09 20.78 -13.54
N SER A 445 -18.12 20.07 -13.08
CA SER A 445 -18.83 19.06 -13.87
C SER A 445 -20.33 19.33 -13.84
N HIS A 446 -21.01 19.16 -14.97
CA HIS A 446 -22.46 19.25 -15.06
C HIS A 446 -23.02 17.99 -15.74
N GLY A 447 -24.12 17.45 -15.23
CA GLY A 447 -24.85 16.40 -15.91
C GLY A 447 -25.56 16.94 -17.16
N ALA A 448 -25.69 16.14 -18.22
CA ALA A 448 -26.49 16.53 -19.39
C ALA A 448 -27.95 16.80 -18.94
N GLY A 449 -28.46 18.01 -19.22
CA GLY A 449 -29.80 18.44 -18.81
C GLY A 449 -29.95 18.79 -17.33
N SER A 450 -28.86 18.79 -16.54
CA SER A 450 -28.88 19.24 -15.15
C SER A 450 -28.70 20.74 -15.06
N SER A 451 -29.49 21.41 -14.21
CA SER A 451 -29.28 22.79 -13.78
C SER A 451 -28.27 22.90 -12.63
N THR A 452 -27.67 21.80 -12.21
CA THR A 452 -26.72 21.75 -11.09
C THR A 452 -25.30 21.55 -11.61
N ALA A 453 -24.39 22.42 -11.17
CA ALA A 453 -22.96 22.24 -11.33
C ALA A 453 -22.38 21.61 -10.06
N SER A 454 -21.55 20.58 -10.21
CA SER A 454 -20.76 20.01 -9.13
C SER A 454 -19.33 20.53 -9.19
N LEU A 455 -18.80 20.96 -8.05
CA LEU A 455 -17.43 21.46 -7.93
C LEU A 455 -16.58 20.39 -7.22
N GLY A 456 -15.46 20.03 -7.83
CA GLY A 456 -14.41 19.25 -7.18
C GLY A 456 -13.19 20.13 -6.94
N MET A 457 -12.53 20.01 -5.79
CA MET A 457 -11.26 20.68 -5.52
C MET A 457 -10.14 19.67 -5.32
N SER A 458 -8.96 19.99 -5.82
CA SER A 458 -7.72 19.29 -5.51
C SER A 458 -6.64 20.30 -5.12
N LEU A 459 -5.73 19.91 -4.24
CA LEU A 459 -4.53 20.69 -3.95
C LEU A 459 -3.39 20.14 -4.81
N ILE A 460 -2.75 21.02 -5.57
CA ILE A 460 -1.66 20.70 -6.50
C ILE A 460 -0.36 21.25 -5.91
N GLY A 461 0.67 20.42 -5.78
CA GLY A 461 1.98 20.87 -5.29
C GLY A 461 2.85 21.48 -6.39
N SER A 462 4.04 21.94 -6.00
CA SER A 462 4.94 22.71 -6.87
C SER A 462 5.48 21.93 -8.07
N GLY A 463 5.52 20.60 -7.98
CA GLY A 463 5.87 19.71 -9.09
C GLY A 463 4.69 19.23 -9.93
N GLY A 464 3.46 19.69 -9.63
CA GLY A 464 2.23 19.26 -10.30
C GLY A 464 1.59 18.00 -9.71
N GLU A 465 2.14 17.44 -8.63
CA GLU A 465 1.55 16.34 -7.89
C GLU A 465 0.19 16.71 -7.27
N ARG A 466 -0.62 15.70 -6.99
CA ARG A 466 -1.94 15.87 -6.37
C ARG A 466 -1.92 15.39 -4.92
N CYS A 467 -2.24 16.28 -3.99
CA CYS A 467 -2.35 15.92 -2.57
C CYS A 467 -3.50 14.92 -2.36
N SER A 468 -3.22 13.88 -1.58
CA SER A 468 -4.13 12.78 -1.27
C SER A 468 -4.56 12.73 0.19
N GLY A 469 -3.81 13.39 1.08
CA GLY A 469 -4.20 13.51 2.49
C GLY A 469 -3.41 14.60 3.19
N ILE A 470 -4.07 15.34 4.06
CA ILE A 470 -3.47 16.39 4.87
C ILE A 470 -3.98 16.27 6.30
N TYR A 471 -3.05 16.28 7.25
CA TYR A 471 -3.31 16.31 8.68
C TYR A 471 -2.49 17.43 9.29
N VAL A 472 -3.14 18.21 10.16
CA VAL A 472 -2.52 19.27 10.94
C VAL A 472 -2.85 19.00 12.40
N ASN A 473 -1.84 18.77 13.23
CA ASN A 473 -2.00 18.50 14.66
C ASN A 473 -2.98 17.34 14.95
N GLY A 474 -2.90 16.27 14.17
CA GLY A 474 -3.69 15.04 14.30
C GLY A 474 -5.06 15.07 13.65
N SER A 475 -5.49 16.21 13.10
CA SER A 475 -6.82 16.38 12.53
C SER A 475 -6.75 16.82 11.07
N ARG A 476 -7.79 16.47 10.29
CA ARG A 476 -7.98 17.07 8.96
C ARG A 476 -8.25 18.57 9.16
N PRO A 477 -7.59 19.49 8.42
CA PRO A 477 -7.85 20.92 8.54
C PRO A 477 -9.30 21.25 8.17
N PRO A 478 -9.84 22.44 8.50
CA PRO A 478 -11.20 22.82 8.12
C PRO A 478 -11.46 22.67 6.62
N SER A 479 -12.71 22.36 6.26
CA SER A 479 -13.15 22.31 4.87
C SER A 479 -12.84 23.63 4.16
N PRO A 480 -12.24 23.59 2.96
CA PRO A 480 -11.97 24.81 2.19
C PRO A 480 -13.27 25.48 1.74
N ALA A 481 -13.36 26.80 1.92
CA ALA A 481 -14.50 27.59 1.46
C ALA A 481 -14.33 28.02 0.00
N PHE A 482 -15.44 28.30 -0.68
CA PHE A 482 -15.45 28.92 -2.01
C PHE A 482 -16.48 30.03 -2.11
N THR A 483 -16.21 30.97 -3.01
CA THR A 483 -17.10 32.04 -3.46
C THR A 483 -17.11 32.02 -4.98
N ILE A 484 -18.31 31.97 -5.58
CA ILE A 484 -18.54 32.17 -7.01
C ILE A 484 -19.02 33.60 -7.19
N THR A 485 -18.37 34.34 -8.07
CA THR A 485 -18.79 35.69 -8.46
C THR A 485 -19.22 35.73 -9.91
N ASP A 486 -20.07 36.70 -10.25
CA ASP A 486 -20.33 37.07 -11.64
C ASP A 486 -19.12 37.86 -12.22
N PRO A 487 -19.12 38.21 -13.52
CA PRO A 487 -18.05 39.00 -14.13
C PRO A 487 -17.83 40.39 -13.50
N ASP A 488 -18.84 40.94 -12.81
CA ASP A 488 -18.76 42.23 -12.12
C ASP A 488 -18.23 42.08 -10.68
N GLY A 489 -17.91 40.84 -10.26
CA GLY A 489 -17.39 40.52 -8.93
C GLY A 489 -18.45 40.40 -7.85
N LYS A 490 -19.75 40.44 -8.20
CA LYS A 490 -20.82 40.25 -7.23
C LYS A 490 -20.94 38.78 -6.87
N GLU A 491 -21.07 38.50 -5.57
CA GLU A 491 -21.28 37.14 -5.09
C GLU A 491 -22.57 36.53 -5.67
N VAL A 492 -22.41 35.38 -6.32
CA VAL A 492 -23.50 34.55 -6.85
C VAL A 492 -23.81 33.41 -5.90
N GLN A 493 -22.78 32.80 -5.31
CA GLN A 493 -22.92 31.66 -4.39
C GLN A 493 -21.67 31.51 -3.52
N THR A 494 -21.86 31.10 -2.28
CA THR A 494 -20.79 30.66 -1.38
C THR A 494 -21.05 29.25 -0.86
N GLY A 495 -19.99 28.58 -0.40
CA GLY A 495 -20.10 27.25 0.17
C GLY A 495 -18.77 26.71 0.67
N ASN A 496 -18.78 25.43 1.05
CA ASN A 496 -17.59 24.70 1.47
C ASN A 496 -17.43 23.44 0.63
N PHE A 497 -16.19 23.07 0.35
CA PHE A 497 -15.87 21.76 -0.17
C PHE A 497 -16.01 20.71 0.92
N GLU A 498 -16.52 19.55 0.53
CA GLU A 498 -16.48 18.37 1.37
C GLU A 498 -15.24 17.55 1.09
N TYR A 499 -14.79 16.92 2.16
CA TYR A 499 -13.66 16.04 2.14
C TYR A 499 -14.11 14.66 1.66
N GLY A 500 -13.82 14.37 0.39
CA GLY A 500 -13.97 13.04 -0.20
C GLY A 500 -12.95 12.03 0.33
#